data_AF-D4NX11-F1
#
_entry.id   AF-D4NX11-F1
#
_cell.length_a   1.000
_cell.length_b   1.000
_cell.length_c   1.000
_cell.angle_alpha   90.00
_cell.angle_beta   90.00
_cell.angle_gamma   90.00
#
_symmetry.space_group_name_H-M   'P 1'
#
loop_
_entity.id
_entity.type
_entity.pdbx_description
1 polymer ?
#
loop_
_entity_poly.entity_id
_entity_poly.type
_entity_poly.pdbx_seq_one_letter_code
_entity_poly.pdbx_strand_id
1 'polypeptide(L)'
;FDPQQRHLLEVTYDALGHAGIPPSTLSGAPVGVFVGASSVDYGARFFADPGAADVHMMTGNTLSIIANRLSYALNVHGPSFTVDTACSSSLVALNLAAEAIRTGRIDTAIVAGANLLLSPFSFIGFSRASMLSPTGLCRPFDAAGDGYVRAEGIAVVILRSLSAARKAHNRVHAAVVGSSVGQDGRTTGLSLPSAAAQRQLLKQVYDEFGIDPSDLSFVEAHGTGT
;
A
#
# COMPACT_ATOMS: atom_id res chain seq x y z
N PHE A 1 11.29 13.95 -11.42
CA PHE A 1 11.06 12.74 -10.58
C PHE A 1 9.55 12.50 -10.51
N ASP A 2 9.15 11.24 -10.53
CA ASP A 2 7.77 10.75 -10.47
C ASP A 2 6.92 11.51 -9.43
N PRO A 3 5.75 12.05 -9.81
CA PRO A 3 4.82 12.70 -8.88
C PRO A 3 4.43 11.83 -7.66
N GLN A 4 4.43 10.50 -7.79
CA GLN A 4 4.20 9.58 -6.66
C GLN A 4 5.22 9.83 -5.54
N GLN A 5 6.50 9.96 -5.88
CA GLN A 5 7.56 10.21 -4.89
C GLN A 5 7.42 11.58 -4.20
N ARG A 6 6.90 12.59 -4.92
CA ARG A 6 6.72 13.94 -4.40
C ARG A 6 5.54 14.01 -3.43
N HIS A 7 4.36 13.56 -3.86
CA HIS A 7 3.19 13.55 -2.99
C HIS A 7 3.37 12.64 -1.78
N LEU A 8 4.10 11.53 -1.92
CA LEU A 8 4.39 10.68 -0.79
C LEU A 8 5.21 11.39 0.31
N LEU A 9 6.16 12.27 -0.05
CA LEU A 9 6.90 13.08 0.92
C LEU A 9 5.96 14.04 1.67
N GLU A 10 5.09 14.73 0.94
CA GLU A 10 4.10 15.67 1.50
C GLU A 10 3.13 14.96 2.45
N VAL A 11 2.48 13.89 1.97
CA VAL A 11 1.49 13.15 2.76
C VAL A 11 2.14 12.44 3.96
N THR A 12 3.41 12.02 3.85
CA THR A 12 4.15 11.47 5.00
C THR A 12 4.42 12.54 6.05
N TYR A 13 4.80 13.75 5.63
CA TYR A 13 4.98 14.88 6.56
C TYR A 13 3.69 15.19 7.31
N ASP A 14 2.55 15.25 6.59
CA ASP A 14 1.24 15.50 7.18
C ASP A 14 0.82 14.37 8.14
N ALA A 15 1.06 13.12 7.78
CA ALA A 15 0.75 11.97 8.62
C ALA A 15 1.56 11.96 9.93
N LEU A 16 2.85 12.34 9.86
CA LEU A 16 3.69 12.51 11.04
C LEU A 16 3.20 13.66 11.93
N GLY A 17 2.80 14.79 11.32
CA GLY A 17 2.17 15.91 12.01
C GLY A 17 0.89 15.50 12.74
N HIS A 18 -0.01 14.78 12.05
CA HIS A 18 -1.25 14.27 12.61
C HIS A 18 -1.03 13.24 13.74
N ALA A 19 0.06 12.45 13.66
CA ALA A 19 0.48 11.54 14.72
C ALA A 19 1.15 12.24 15.93
N GLY A 20 1.44 13.54 15.82
CA GLY A 20 2.17 14.30 16.83
C GLY A 20 3.63 13.88 16.96
N ILE A 21 4.26 13.45 15.86
CA ILE A 21 5.65 12.97 15.82
C ILE A 21 6.47 13.96 14.99
N PRO A 22 7.28 14.83 15.62
CA PRO A 22 8.16 15.72 14.86
C PRO A 22 9.19 14.90 14.05
N PRO A 23 9.34 15.12 12.73
CA PRO A 23 10.25 14.33 11.89
C PRO A 23 11.69 14.27 12.43
N SER A 24 12.18 15.35 13.05
CA SER A 24 13.51 15.43 13.67
C SER A 24 13.73 14.39 14.77
N THR A 25 12.67 13.92 15.44
CA THR A 25 12.76 12.89 16.48
C THR A 25 12.95 11.48 15.94
N LEU A 26 12.73 11.29 14.63
CA LEU A 26 12.93 9.99 13.97
C LEU A 26 14.33 9.85 13.36
N SER A 27 15.05 10.95 13.16
CA SER A 27 16.39 10.93 12.55
C SER A 27 17.35 10.06 13.38
N GLY A 28 18.03 9.12 12.71
CA GLY A 28 18.91 8.14 13.33
C GLY A 28 18.18 6.90 13.89
N ALA A 29 16.85 6.88 13.94
CA ALA A 29 16.10 5.78 14.55
C ALA A 29 15.81 4.63 13.57
N PRO A 30 15.61 3.39 14.08
CA PRO A 30 15.24 2.23 13.27
C PRO A 30 13.75 2.25 12.91
N VAL A 31 13.32 3.27 12.15
CA VAL A 31 11.94 3.36 11.62
C VAL A 31 11.89 2.65 10.28
N GLY A 32 10.96 1.70 10.15
CA GLY A 32 10.72 1.01 8.87
C GLY A 32 9.86 1.85 7.93
N VAL A 33 10.03 1.65 6.62
CA VAL A 33 9.26 2.31 5.57
C VAL A 33 8.78 1.25 4.57
N PHE A 34 7.46 1.07 4.49
CA PHE A 34 6.84 0.03 3.69
C PHE A 34 5.81 0.68 2.76
N VAL A 35 6.07 0.67 1.45
CA VAL A 35 5.21 1.37 0.48
C VAL A 35 4.64 0.38 -0.53
N GLY A 36 3.32 0.35 -0.67
CA GLY A 36 2.65 -0.35 -1.77
C GLY A 36 2.58 0.55 -3.01
N ALA A 37 3.20 0.15 -4.12
CA ALA A 37 3.12 0.86 -5.39
C ALA A 37 3.43 -0.07 -6.56
N SER A 38 2.67 0.08 -7.65
CA SER A 38 2.81 -0.75 -8.87
C SER A 38 3.00 0.09 -10.14
N SER A 39 2.67 1.39 -10.10
CA SER A 39 2.70 2.24 -11.29
C SER A 39 4.10 2.78 -11.55
N VAL A 40 4.55 2.65 -12.81
CA VAL A 40 5.80 3.23 -13.34
C VAL A 40 5.53 4.14 -14.55
N ASP A 41 4.28 4.59 -14.68
CA ASP A 41 3.76 5.31 -15.85
C ASP A 41 4.60 6.55 -16.20
N TYR A 42 5.06 7.30 -15.19
CA TYR A 42 5.87 8.51 -15.43
C TYR A 42 7.21 8.17 -16.08
N GLY A 43 7.92 7.17 -15.55
CA GLY A 43 9.21 6.73 -16.12
C GLY A 43 9.05 6.15 -17.53
N ALA A 44 7.97 5.41 -17.76
CA ALA A 44 7.69 4.79 -19.05
C ALA A 44 7.55 5.82 -20.20
N ARG A 45 7.11 7.06 -19.91
CA ARG A 45 7.02 8.15 -20.91
C ARG A 45 8.36 8.50 -21.56
N PHE A 46 9.47 8.24 -20.86
CA PHE A 46 10.82 8.61 -21.30
C PHE A 46 11.64 7.39 -21.72
N PHE A 47 11.09 6.19 -21.65
CA PHE A 47 11.84 4.95 -21.88
C PHE A 47 12.47 4.86 -23.27
N ALA A 48 11.84 5.46 -24.28
CA ALA A 48 12.31 5.48 -25.66
C ALA A 48 13.17 6.72 -26.00
N ASP A 49 13.47 7.59 -25.04
CA ASP A 49 14.29 8.80 -25.23
C ASP A 49 15.64 8.64 -24.52
N PRO A 50 16.73 8.28 -25.25
CA PRO A 50 18.06 8.20 -24.67
C PRO A 50 18.55 9.52 -24.07
N GLY A 51 18.05 10.66 -24.54
CA GLY A 51 18.40 11.98 -24.02
C GLY A 51 17.87 12.24 -22.61
N ALA A 52 16.85 11.49 -22.19
CA ALA A 52 16.31 11.53 -20.84
C ALA A 52 17.08 10.62 -19.86
N ALA A 53 18.14 9.93 -20.30
CA ALA A 53 18.93 9.09 -19.42
C ALA A 53 19.89 9.94 -18.56
N ASP A 54 19.51 10.17 -17.30
CA ASP A 54 20.38 10.79 -16.29
C ASP A 54 20.16 10.19 -14.89
N VAL A 55 21.01 10.59 -13.93
CA VAL A 55 20.97 10.11 -12.54
C VAL A 55 19.66 10.42 -11.82
N HIS A 56 19.05 11.57 -12.11
CA HIS A 56 17.77 12.00 -11.54
C HIS A 56 16.60 11.24 -12.16
N MET A 57 16.70 10.82 -13.41
CA MET A 57 15.73 9.96 -14.06
C MET A 57 15.78 8.53 -13.52
N MET A 58 16.97 7.99 -13.26
CA MET A 58 17.10 6.65 -12.65
C MET A 58 16.55 6.63 -11.22
N THR A 59 16.94 7.60 -10.39
CA THR A 59 16.47 7.70 -9.00
C THR A 59 15.04 8.23 -8.89
N GLY A 60 14.58 8.99 -9.87
CA GLY A 60 13.29 9.66 -9.82
C GLY A 60 12.10 8.80 -10.21
N ASN A 61 12.30 7.61 -10.78
CA ASN A 61 11.21 6.82 -11.38
C ASN A 61 11.19 5.35 -10.96
N THR A 62 12.22 4.88 -10.25
CA THR A 62 12.30 3.47 -9.83
C THR A 62 11.42 3.22 -8.60
N LEU A 63 10.65 2.11 -8.60
CA LEU A 63 9.78 1.72 -7.49
C LEU A 63 10.52 1.65 -6.15
N SER A 64 11.72 1.07 -6.11
CA SER A 64 12.51 0.96 -4.87
C SER A 64 12.84 2.31 -4.23
N ILE A 65 12.95 3.38 -5.02
CA ILE A 65 13.23 4.72 -4.51
C ILE A 65 12.00 5.36 -3.87
N ILE A 66 10.78 4.87 -4.13
CA ILE A 66 9.57 5.39 -3.50
C ILE A 66 9.69 5.30 -1.96
N ALA A 67 9.99 4.11 -1.43
CA ALA A 67 10.26 3.94 0.01
C ALA A 67 11.59 4.57 0.43
N ASN A 68 12.68 4.32 -0.31
CA ASN A 68 14.02 4.75 0.08
C ASN A 68 14.18 6.28 0.13
N ARG A 69 13.41 7.04 -0.65
CA ARG A 69 13.42 8.50 -0.61
C ARG A 69 12.85 9.03 0.71
N LEU A 70 11.83 8.39 1.28
CA LEU A 70 11.34 8.72 2.62
C LEU A 70 12.41 8.41 3.66
N SER A 71 13.04 7.23 3.57
CA SER A 71 14.11 6.84 4.49
C SER A 71 15.28 7.82 4.46
N TYR A 72 15.68 8.24 3.25
CA TYR A 72 16.72 9.24 3.05
C TYR A 72 16.32 10.61 3.62
N ALA A 73 15.12 11.10 3.29
CA ALA A 73 14.66 12.43 3.70
C ALA A 73 14.48 12.56 5.22
N LEU A 74 14.03 11.49 5.88
CA LEU A 74 13.83 11.43 7.34
C LEU A 74 15.06 10.94 8.10
N ASN A 75 16.10 10.49 7.39
CA ASN A 75 17.29 9.85 7.95
C ASN A 75 16.93 8.68 8.91
N VAL A 76 16.11 7.73 8.44
CA VAL A 76 15.74 6.55 9.24
C VAL A 76 16.41 5.28 8.74
N HIS A 77 16.69 4.35 9.66
CA HIS A 77 17.57 3.19 9.39
C HIS A 77 16.87 1.83 9.57
N GLY A 78 15.53 1.79 9.59
CA GLY A 78 14.79 0.53 9.58
C GLY A 78 14.67 -0.10 8.18
N PRO A 79 13.97 -1.25 8.06
CA PRO A 79 13.69 -1.85 6.75
C PRO A 79 12.98 -0.87 5.83
N SER A 80 13.43 -0.75 4.58
CA SER A 80 12.82 0.16 3.60
C SER A 80 12.64 -0.55 2.27
N PHE A 81 11.40 -0.73 1.84
CA PHE A 81 11.11 -1.36 0.56
C PHE A 81 9.71 -1.01 0.03
N THR A 82 9.65 -1.04 -1.29
CA THR A 82 8.41 -0.91 -2.05
C THR A 82 7.93 -2.31 -2.46
N VAL A 83 6.65 -2.58 -2.27
CA VAL A 83 6.01 -3.86 -2.59
C VAL A 83 5.01 -3.66 -3.72
N ASP A 84 5.07 -4.54 -4.71
CA ASP A 84 4.10 -4.63 -5.78
C ASP A 84 3.40 -6.00 -5.73
N THR A 85 2.14 -5.97 -5.31
CA THR A 85 1.19 -7.09 -5.41
C THR A 85 -0.11 -6.61 -6.06
N ALA A 86 -0.01 -5.65 -6.99
CA ALA A 86 -1.15 -4.95 -7.60
C ALA A 86 -2.09 -4.35 -6.53
N CYS A 87 -3.38 -4.71 -6.56
CA CYS A 87 -4.43 -4.10 -5.72
C CYS A 87 -4.21 -4.29 -4.21
N SER A 88 -3.47 -5.33 -3.79
CA SER A 88 -3.21 -5.60 -2.37
C SER A 88 -1.96 -4.91 -1.82
N SER A 89 -1.20 -4.19 -2.65
CA SER A 89 0.15 -3.70 -2.31
C SER A 89 0.24 -2.94 -0.99
N SER A 90 -0.72 -2.04 -0.71
CA SER A 90 -0.75 -1.27 0.54
C SER A 90 -1.03 -2.13 1.77
N LEU A 91 -1.89 -3.14 1.66
CA LEU A 91 -2.19 -4.07 2.76
C LEU A 91 -1.07 -5.08 2.98
N VAL A 92 -0.36 -5.50 1.93
CA VAL A 92 0.85 -6.31 2.06
C VAL A 92 1.97 -5.51 2.73
N ALA A 93 2.14 -4.23 2.36
CA ALA A 93 3.06 -3.34 3.06
C ALA A 93 2.70 -3.19 4.55
N LEU A 94 1.42 -3.04 4.88
CA LEU A 94 0.92 -3.04 6.26
C LEU A 94 1.24 -4.33 7.01
N ASN A 95 1.01 -5.50 6.38
CA ASN A 95 1.30 -6.79 6.98
C ASN A 95 2.79 -6.93 7.33
N LEU A 96 3.69 -6.57 6.41
CA LEU A 96 5.14 -6.64 6.62
C LEU A 96 5.61 -5.69 7.72
N ALA A 97 5.03 -4.50 7.80
CA ALA A 97 5.29 -3.56 8.88
C ALA A 97 4.80 -4.08 10.24
N ALA A 98 3.58 -4.63 10.28
CA ALA A 98 2.99 -5.21 11.48
C ALA A 98 3.81 -6.40 11.99
N GLU A 99 4.30 -7.25 11.10
CA GLU A 99 5.20 -8.36 11.44
C GLU A 99 6.56 -7.86 11.95
N ALA A 100 7.16 -6.86 11.31
CA ALA A 100 8.42 -6.26 11.77
C ALA A 100 8.28 -5.64 13.17
N ILE A 101 7.14 -5.02 13.47
CA ILE A 101 6.83 -4.49 14.81
C ILE A 101 6.61 -5.62 15.82
N ARG A 102 5.80 -6.62 15.46
CA ARG A 102 5.45 -7.73 16.37
C ARG A 102 6.65 -8.60 16.74
N THR A 103 7.58 -8.77 15.80
CA THR A 103 8.86 -9.46 16.01
C THR A 103 9.89 -8.62 16.77
N GLY A 104 9.57 -7.36 17.11
CA GLY A 104 10.48 -6.47 17.83
C GLY A 104 11.66 -5.94 17.00
N ARG A 105 11.64 -6.12 15.67
CA ARG A 105 12.71 -5.61 14.78
C ARG A 105 12.70 -4.09 14.69
N ILE A 106 11.52 -3.48 14.80
CA ILE A 106 11.30 -2.03 14.82
C ILE A 106 10.12 -1.69 15.76
N ASP A 107 10.04 -0.46 16.24
CA ASP A 107 8.91 0.03 17.05
C ASP A 107 8.00 1.00 16.32
N THR A 108 8.43 1.52 15.18
CA THR A 108 7.70 2.50 14.37
C THR A 108 7.88 2.15 12.90
N ALA A 109 6.80 2.25 12.14
CA ALA A 109 6.81 2.08 10.69
C ALA A 109 5.96 3.16 10.01
N ILE A 110 6.45 3.65 8.88
CA ILE A 110 5.67 4.43 7.91
C ILE A 110 5.15 3.41 6.90
N VAL A 111 3.83 3.26 6.83
CA VAL A 111 3.18 2.39 5.85
C VAL A 111 2.39 3.26 4.89
N ALA A 112 2.56 3.02 3.58
CA ALA A 112 1.90 3.85 2.59
C ALA A 112 1.43 3.07 1.37
N GLY A 113 0.52 3.68 0.62
CA GLY A 113 0.13 3.27 -0.72
C GLY A 113 0.19 4.46 -1.68
N ALA A 114 0.68 4.24 -2.89
CA ALA A 114 0.72 5.26 -3.93
C ALA A 114 0.23 4.72 -5.27
N ASN A 115 -0.71 5.44 -5.89
CA ASN A 115 -1.16 5.17 -7.25
C ASN A 115 -1.53 6.48 -7.96
N LEU A 116 -0.89 6.72 -9.10
CA LEU A 116 -1.24 7.81 -10.03
C LEU A 116 -1.44 7.25 -11.44
N LEU A 117 -2.36 7.86 -12.19
CA LEU A 117 -2.83 7.43 -13.50
C LEU A 117 -2.21 8.32 -14.58
N LEU A 118 -0.92 8.11 -14.84
CA LEU A 118 -0.11 9.01 -15.68
C LEU A 118 0.02 8.52 -17.11
N SER A 119 -0.63 7.42 -17.50
CA SER A 119 -0.62 6.94 -18.88
C SER A 119 -1.97 6.36 -19.28
N PRO A 120 -2.46 6.64 -20.51
CA PRO A 120 -3.64 5.98 -21.04
C PRO A 120 -3.39 4.48 -21.34
N PHE A 121 -2.13 4.05 -21.42
CA PHE A 121 -1.78 2.67 -21.78
C PHE A 121 -2.47 1.64 -20.89
N SER A 122 -2.41 1.83 -19.57
CA SER A 122 -3.02 0.92 -18.60
C SER A 122 -4.56 0.97 -18.66
N PHE A 123 -5.17 2.11 -19.02
CA PHE A 123 -6.62 2.17 -19.26
C PHE A 123 -6.99 1.32 -20.48
N ILE A 124 -6.28 1.48 -21.60
CA ILE A 124 -6.52 0.69 -22.81
C ILE A 124 -6.36 -0.80 -22.53
N GLY A 125 -5.32 -1.18 -21.79
CA GLY A 125 -5.08 -2.57 -21.37
C GLY A 125 -6.25 -3.15 -20.57
N PHE A 126 -6.68 -2.47 -19.51
CA PHE A 126 -7.79 -2.95 -18.67
C PHE A 126 -9.16 -2.89 -19.37
N SER A 127 -9.40 -1.91 -20.27
CA SER A 127 -10.58 -1.89 -21.12
C SER A 127 -10.62 -3.11 -22.06
N ARG A 128 -9.49 -3.45 -22.70
CA ARG A 128 -9.40 -4.65 -23.55
C ARG A 128 -9.56 -5.94 -22.76
N ALA A 129 -9.15 -5.95 -21.49
CA ALA A 129 -9.38 -7.05 -20.56
C ALA A 129 -10.81 -7.09 -19.98
N SER A 130 -11.70 -6.19 -20.42
CA SER A 130 -13.09 -6.07 -19.92
C SER A 130 -13.18 -5.90 -18.40
N MET A 131 -12.19 -5.23 -17.80
CA MET A 131 -12.15 -4.99 -16.34
C MET A 131 -12.75 -3.64 -15.95
N LEU A 132 -12.80 -2.67 -16.88
CA LEU A 132 -13.28 -1.32 -16.59
C LEU A 132 -14.78 -1.18 -16.89
N SER A 133 -15.51 -0.54 -15.98
CA SER A 133 -16.93 -0.23 -16.16
C SER A 133 -17.13 0.73 -17.34
N PRO A 134 -17.97 0.40 -18.33
CA PRO A 134 -18.33 1.31 -19.42
C PRO A 134 -19.19 2.49 -18.92
N THR A 135 -19.84 2.36 -17.77
CA THR A 135 -20.66 3.41 -17.17
C THR A 135 -19.88 4.33 -16.23
N GLY A 136 -18.59 4.03 -16.00
CA GLY A 136 -17.71 4.89 -15.21
C GLY A 136 -18.03 4.89 -13.72
N LEU A 137 -18.62 3.80 -13.19
CA LEU A 137 -18.92 3.64 -11.77
C LEU A 137 -18.52 2.25 -11.27
N CYS A 138 -17.91 2.19 -10.09
CA CYS A 138 -17.84 0.92 -9.34
C CYS A 138 -19.20 0.68 -8.69
N ARG A 139 -19.84 -0.45 -8.97
CA ARG A 139 -21.13 -0.83 -8.36
C ARG A 139 -21.00 -2.14 -7.57
N PRO A 140 -20.24 -2.15 -6.47
CA PRO A 140 -20.07 -3.35 -5.67
C PRO A 140 -21.41 -3.85 -5.14
N PHE A 141 -21.65 -5.16 -5.29
CA PHE A 141 -22.84 -5.85 -4.80
C PHE A 141 -24.16 -5.46 -5.48
N ASP A 142 -24.12 -4.65 -6.53
CA ASP A 142 -25.27 -4.33 -7.36
C ASP A 142 -25.41 -5.33 -8.51
N ALA A 143 -26.64 -5.67 -8.90
CA ALA A 143 -26.91 -6.56 -10.03
C ALA A 143 -26.40 -5.99 -11.38
N ALA A 144 -26.18 -4.68 -11.46
CA ALA A 144 -25.64 -3.97 -12.59
C ALA A 144 -24.13 -3.69 -12.48
N GLY A 145 -23.39 -4.44 -11.65
CA GLY A 145 -21.92 -4.43 -11.64
C GLY A 145 -21.36 -4.82 -13.01
N ASP A 146 -20.58 -3.91 -13.62
CA ASP A 146 -20.08 -4.03 -14.99
C ASP A 146 -18.57 -3.74 -15.11
N GLY A 147 -17.85 -3.75 -13.98
CA GLY A 147 -16.42 -3.46 -13.90
C GLY A 147 -16.07 -2.42 -12.84
N TYR A 148 -14.80 -2.10 -12.73
CA TYR A 148 -14.30 -1.07 -11.81
C TYR A 148 -13.87 0.20 -12.55
N VAL A 149 -13.62 1.28 -11.80
CA VAL A 149 -13.03 2.52 -12.30
C VAL A 149 -11.70 2.76 -11.63
N ARG A 150 -10.71 3.18 -12.41
CA ARG A 150 -9.38 3.53 -11.90
C ARG A 150 -9.46 4.86 -11.15
N ALA A 151 -8.84 4.93 -9.98
CA ALA A 151 -8.72 6.16 -9.19
C ALA A 151 -7.26 6.43 -8.81
N GLU A 152 -6.96 7.69 -8.49
CA GLU A 152 -5.66 8.13 -7.97
C GLU A 152 -5.72 8.28 -6.46
N GLY A 153 -4.59 8.06 -5.79
CA GLY A 153 -4.53 8.26 -4.34
C GLY A 153 -3.15 8.00 -3.77
N ILE A 154 -2.83 8.77 -2.73
CA ILE A 154 -1.68 8.56 -1.86
C ILE A 154 -2.23 8.48 -0.44
N ALA A 155 -1.88 7.43 0.30
CA ALA A 155 -2.30 7.24 1.68
C ALA A 155 -1.09 6.84 2.53
N VAL A 156 -0.99 7.42 3.73
CA VAL A 156 0.08 7.11 4.69
C VAL A 156 -0.54 6.88 6.07
N VAL A 157 -0.12 5.80 6.73
CA VAL A 157 -0.43 5.53 8.13
C VAL A 157 0.86 5.32 8.91
N ILE A 158 0.91 5.86 10.13
CA ILE A 158 2.03 5.67 11.05
C ILE A 158 1.66 4.53 12.00
N LEU A 159 2.40 3.42 11.94
CA LEU A 159 2.25 2.31 12.86
C LEU A 159 3.30 2.41 13.96
N ARG A 160 2.89 2.13 15.20
CA ARG A 160 3.78 1.97 16.35
C ARG A 160 3.42 0.72 17.14
N SER A 161 4.41 0.13 17.82
CA SER A 161 4.11 -0.81 18.89
C SER A 161 3.27 -0.08 19.95
N LEU A 162 2.28 -0.78 20.52
CA LEU A 162 1.39 -0.17 21.52
C LEU A 162 2.15 0.32 22.75
N SER A 163 3.25 -0.37 23.11
CA SER A 163 4.19 0.04 24.15
C SER A 163 4.88 1.37 23.80
N ALA A 164 5.42 1.53 22.59
CA ALA A 164 6.05 2.76 22.14
C ALA A 164 5.06 3.92 22.06
N ALA A 165 3.85 3.68 21.51
CA ALA A 165 2.79 4.68 21.44
C ALA A 165 2.37 5.17 22.84
N ARG A 166 2.22 4.25 23.81
CA ARG A 166 1.90 4.59 25.21
C ARG A 166 3.03 5.37 25.88
N LYS A 167 4.28 4.91 25.73
CA LYS A 167 5.46 5.58 26.30
C LYS A 167 5.63 7.02 25.78
N ALA A 168 5.32 7.23 24.50
CA ALA A 168 5.39 8.54 23.86
C ALA A 168 4.09 9.35 23.96
N HIS A 169 3.08 8.85 24.69
CA HIS A 169 1.75 9.48 24.82
C HIS A 169 1.11 9.84 23.48
N ASN A 170 1.33 9.04 22.43
CA ASN A 170 0.69 9.24 21.14
C ASN A 170 -0.78 8.82 21.20
N ARG A 171 -1.63 9.55 20.49
CA ARG A 171 -3.04 9.15 20.28
C ARG A 171 -3.09 7.87 19.44
N VAL A 172 -3.76 6.84 19.96
CA VAL A 172 -4.01 5.59 19.24
C VAL A 172 -5.39 5.68 18.57
N HIS A 173 -5.41 5.66 17.24
CA HIS A 173 -6.65 5.72 16.45
C HIS A 173 -7.35 4.37 16.34
N ALA A 174 -6.56 3.31 16.15
CA ALA A 174 -7.01 1.94 16.01
C ALA A 174 -5.82 1.02 16.33
N ALA A 175 -6.11 -0.27 16.56
CA ALA A 175 -5.10 -1.31 16.70
C ALA A 175 -5.24 -2.32 15.56
N VAL A 176 -4.11 -2.71 14.96
CA VAL A 176 -4.07 -3.84 14.03
C VAL A 176 -4.05 -5.11 14.86
N VAL A 177 -5.20 -5.78 14.96
CA VAL A 177 -5.35 -7.01 15.76
C VAL A 177 -4.68 -8.20 15.07
N GLY A 178 -4.84 -8.30 13.76
CA GLY A 178 -4.24 -9.35 12.93
C GLY A 178 -4.21 -8.96 11.47
N SER A 179 -3.27 -9.55 10.73
CA SER A 179 -3.13 -9.40 9.29
C SER A 179 -2.51 -10.68 8.73
N SER A 180 -2.89 -11.05 7.51
CA SER A 180 -2.31 -12.18 6.81
C SER A 180 -2.33 -11.92 5.30
N VAL A 181 -1.48 -12.63 4.57
CA VAL A 181 -1.36 -12.53 3.11
C VAL A 181 -1.36 -13.95 2.54
N GLY A 182 -2.18 -14.16 1.51
CA GLY A 182 -2.32 -15.45 0.84
C GLY A 182 -2.21 -15.33 -0.68
N GLN A 183 -2.34 -16.46 -1.36
CA GLN A 183 -2.36 -16.54 -2.82
C GLN A 183 -3.48 -17.47 -3.26
N ASP A 184 -4.13 -17.12 -4.37
CA ASP A 184 -5.22 -17.91 -4.95
C ASP A 184 -4.72 -19.23 -5.55
N GLY A 185 -3.43 -19.28 -5.88
CA GLY A 185 -2.80 -20.46 -6.48
C GLY A 185 -3.32 -20.68 -7.90
N ARG A 186 -3.67 -21.93 -8.22
CA ARG A 186 -4.17 -22.29 -9.56
C ARG A 186 -5.68 -22.12 -9.63
N THR A 187 -6.12 -21.11 -10.37
CA THR A 187 -7.53 -20.86 -10.73
C THR A 187 -7.77 -21.13 -12.23
N THR A 188 -8.97 -20.86 -12.73
CA THR A 188 -9.33 -21.03 -14.15
C THR A 188 -8.70 -19.97 -15.07
N GLY A 189 -8.08 -18.93 -14.50
CA GLY A 189 -7.32 -17.92 -15.23
C GLY A 189 -6.48 -17.13 -14.25
N LEU A 190 -5.25 -16.77 -14.62
CA LEU A 190 -4.24 -16.21 -13.71
C LEU A 190 -4.73 -15.04 -12.83
N SER A 191 -5.63 -14.21 -13.36
CA SER A 191 -6.18 -13.03 -12.68
C SER A 191 -7.59 -13.23 -12.11
N LEU A 192 -8.15 -14.44 -12.19
CA LEU A 192 -9.49 -14.74 -11.69
C LEU A 192 -9.42 -15.09 -10.19
N PRO A 193 -10.34 -14.54 -9.36
CA PRO A 193 -10.30 -14.71 -7.92
C PRO A 193 -10.70 -16.13 -7.48
N SER A 194 -10.21 -16.55 -6.32
CA SER A 194 -10.60 -17.81 -5.67
C SER A 194 -11.38 -17.58 -4.38
N ALA A 195 -12.69 -17.81 -4.42
CA ALA A 195 -13.53 -17.75 -3.22
C ALA A 195 -13.08 -18.76 -2.14
N ALA A 196 -12.53 -19.91 -2.54
CA ALA A 196 -11.98 -20.89 -1.61
C ALA A 196 -10.72 -20.36 -0.90
N ALA A 197 -9.81 -19.72 -1.65
CA ALA A 197 -8.59 -19.15 -1.08
C ALA A 197 -8.90 -17.96 -0.17
N GLN A 198 -9.82 -17.07 -0.56
CA GLN A 198 -10.26 -15.95 0.28
C GLN A 198 -10.88 -16.44 1.60
N ARG A 199 -11.75 -17.44 1.56
CA ARG A 199 -12.31 -18.06 2.78
C ARG A 199 -11.23 -18.68 3.65
N GLN A 200 -10.25 -19.36 3.05
CA GLN A 200 -9.15 -19.97 3.78
C GLN A 200 -8.26 -18.93 4.44
N LEU A 201 -7.93 -17.83 3.74
CA LEU A 201 -7.15 -16.72 4.27
C LEU A 201 -7.86 -16.05 5.45
N LEU A 202 -9.18 -15.83 5.34
CA LEU A 202 -9.98 -15.28 6.45
C LEU A 202 -9.96 -16.22 7.66
N LYS A 203 -10.18 -17.52 7.47
CA LYS A 203 -10.08 -18.50 8.57
C LYS A 203 -8.69 -18.49 9.22
N GLN A 204 -7.63 -18.48 8.41
CA GLN A 204 -6.26 -18.45 8.92
C GLN A 204 -6.00 -17.23 9.79
N VAL A 205 -6.39 -16.03 9.36
CA VAL A 205 -6.19 -14.83 10.18
C VAL A 205 -7.11 -14.82 11.40
N TYR A 206 -8.30 -15.40 11.35
CA TYR A 206 -9.14 -15.52 12.54
C TYR A 206 -8.54 -16.48 13.56
N ASP A 207 -8.10 -17.66 13.11
CA ASP A 207 -7.51 -18.69 13.98
C ASP A 207 -6.16 -18.23 14.57
N GLU A 208 -5.27 -17.64 13.74
CA GLU A 208 -3.94 -17.19 14.17
C GLU A 208 -4.01 -16.10 15.25
N PHE A 209 -5.02 -15.23 15.18
CA PHE A 209 -5.15 -14.07 16.04
C PHE A 209 -6.29 -14.17 17.06
N GLY A 210 -6.99 -15.31 17.11
CA GLY A 210 -8.11 -15.53 18.03
C GLY A 210 -9.26 -14.55 17.83
N ILE A 211 -9.57 -14.19 16.58
CA ILE A 211 -10.67 -13.27 16.24
C ILE A 211 -11.95 -14.09 16.08
N ASP A 212 -12.97 -13.80 16.87
CA ASP A 212 -14.31 -14.34 16.65
C ASP A 212 -15.02 -13.54 15.54
N PRO A 213 -15.42 -14.18 14.42
CA PRO A 213 -16.13 -13.48 13.35
C PRO A 213 -17.44 -12.82 13.81
N SER A 214 -18.06 -13.29 14.90
CA SER A 214 -19.27 -12.70 15.46
C SER A 214 -19.03 -11.35 16.16
N ASP A 215 -17.78 -11.02 16.49
CA ASP A 215 -17.40 -9.71 17.03
C ASP A 215 -17.20 -8.66 15.92
N LEU A 216 -17.20 -9.06 14.64
CA LEU A 216 -16.98 -8.15 13.52
C LEU A 216 -18.24 -7.35 13.21
N SER A 217 -18.19 -6.05 13.47
CA SER A 217 -19.30 -5.14 13.18
C SER A 217 -19.34 -4.65 11.73
N PHE A 218 -18.22 -4.70 11.01
CA PHE A 218 -18.09 -4.12 9.68
C PHE A 218 -16.98 -4.80 8.87
N VAL A 219 -17.18 -4.88 7.55
CA VAL A 219 -16.18 -5.36 6.58
C VAL A 219 -16.06 -4.36 5.45
N GLU A 220 -14.91 -3.70 5.36
CA GLU A 220 -14.52 -2.96 4.16
C GLU A 220 -14.03 -3.97 3.11
N ALA A 221 -14.90 -4.32 2.17
CA ALA A 221 -14.61 -5.34 1.15
C ALA A 221 -13.74 -4.79 0.01
N HIS A 222 -13.08 -5.69 -0.76
CA HIS A 222 -12.36 -5.29 -1.97
C HIS A 222 -13.28 -4.58 -2.99
N GLY A 223 -14.53 -5.04 -3.12
CA GLY A 223 -15.65 -4.24 -3.65
C GLY A 223 -15.43 -3.62 -5.03
N THR A 224 -14.84 -4.34 -5.98
CA THR A 224 -14.50 -3.79 -7.31
C THR A 224 -15.71 -3.52 -8.20
N GLY A 225 -16.86 -4.15 -7.96
CA GLY A 225 -18.04 -4.05 -8.84
C GLY A 225 -17.97 -4.94 -10.09
N THR A 226 -17.21 -6.03 -10.00
CA THR A 226 -16.99 -7.04 -11.06
C THR A 226 -17.70 -8.35 -10.77
#